data_AF-A0AA36CAX8-F1
#
_entry.id   AF-A0AA36CAX8-F1
#
_cell.length_a   1.000
_cell.length_b   1.000
_cell.length_c   1.000
_cell.angle_alpha   90.00
_cell.angle_beta   90.00
_cell.angle_gamma   90.00
#
_symmetry.space_group_name_H-M   'P 1'
#
loop_
_entity.id
_entity.type
_entity.pdbx_description
1 polymer ?
#
loop_
_entity_poly.entity_id
_entity_poly.type
_entity_poly.pdbx_seq_one_letter_code
_entity_poly.pdbx_strand_id
1 'polypeptide(L)'
;MGMGGVSAAQESISWLLQNPGKGRAVAVVVGGAEEALEARPGATRLRLVKRYGFVRLAIQYHCQLVPVYHFGENDLYGDNGTEDNTHLRSLQTKIKSVFGFAPPQLRGTGLFTSFGLLPKRGPVTSVFGSPIECKVDGHEYGTTPDLADVERVHAAYCEQLNELFETHKLGHGYSEEAKLEFF
;
A
#
# COMPACT_ATOMS: atom_id res chain seq x y z
N MET A 1 9.29 1.70 -24.65
CA MET A 1 8.87 2.51 -23.48
C MET A 1 8.92 1.61 -22.27
N GLY A 2 9.91 1.77 -21.38
CA GLY A 2 9.90 1.07 -20.10
C GLY A 2 8.87 1.75 -19.19
N MET A 3 7.92 1.01 -18.63
CA MET A 3 6.85 1.53 -17.77
C MET A 3 7.35 2.07 -16.40
N GLY A 4 8.64 2.36 -16.23
CA GLY A 4 9.23 2.87 -14.99
C GLY A 4 9.21 1.92 -13.79
N GLY A 5 8.55 0.75 -13.91
CA GLY A 5 8.49 -0.25 -12.87
C GLY A 5 9.82 -0.99 -12.68
N VAL A 6 10.18 -1.21 -11.42
CA VAL A 6 11.31 -2.06 -11.01
C VAL A 6 10.83 -3.05 -9.94
N SER A 7 11.66 -4.05 -9.62
CA SER A 7 11.39 -4.93 -8.49
C SER A 7 11.28 -4.14 -7.19
N ALA A 8 10.33 -4.51 -6.33
CA ALA A 8 10.22 -3.96 -4.96
C ALA A 8 11.26 -4.56 -3.99
N ALA A 9 12.23 -5.33 -4.49
CA ALA A 9 13.32 -5.88 -3.71
C ALA A 9 14.20 -4.77 -3.12
N GLN A 10 14.75 -5.04 -1.93
CA GLN A 10 15.55 -4.08 -1.16
C GLN A 10 16.72 -3.54 -2.00
N GLU A 11 17.37 -4.40 -2.79
CA GLU A 11 18.52 -4.07 -3.62
C GLU A 11 18.14 -3.09 -4.74
N SER A 12 16.95 -3.25 -5.32
CA SER A 12 16.45 -2.37 -6.39
C SER A 12 16.11 -0.99 -5.85
N ILE A 13 15.43 -0.93 -4.70
CA ILE A 13 15.10 0.34 -4.04
C ILE A 13 16.39 1.03 -3.57
N SER A 14 17.32 0.29 -2.95
CA SER A 14 18.62 0.80 -2.52
C SER A 14 19.42 1.39 -3.67
N TRP A 15 19.49 0.70 -4.80
CA TRP A 15 20.19 1.20 -5.99
C TRP A 15 19.56 2.51 -6.51
N LEU A 16 18.23 2.58 -6.50
CA LEU A 16 17.50 3.78 -6.92
C LEU A 16 17.80 4.98 -6.02
N LEU A 17 17.85 4.77 -4.70
CA LEU A 17 18.09 5.79 -3.68
C LEU A 17 19.56 6.25 -3.65
N GLN A 18 20.53 5.34 -3.83
CA GLN A 18 21.96 5.66 -3.79
C GLN A 18 22.48 6.41 -5.03
N ASN A 19 21.77 6.32 -6.15
CA ASN A 19 22.18 6.94 -7.42
C ASN A 19 21.16 8.03 -7.85
N PRO A 20 20.95 9.08 -7.05
CA PRO A 20 19.94 10.10 -7.32
C PRO A 20 20.42 11.03 -8.42
N GLY A 21 20.32 10.62 -9.69
CA GLY A 21 20.77 11.43 -10.83
C GLY A 21 20.25 12.88 -10.82
N LYS A 22 18.98 13.12 -11.17
CA LYS A 22 18.34 14.46 -11.22
C LYS A 22 17.15 14.59 -10.25
N GLY A 23 17.27 13.97 -9.07
CA GLY A 23 16.14 13.79 -8.15
C GLY A 23 15.27 12.61 -8.58
N ARG A 24 15.10 11.63 -7.68
CA ARG A 24 14.30 10.43 -7.91
C ARG A 24 13.25 10.34 -6.81
N ALA A 25 12.01 10.07 -7.20
CA ALA A 25 10.96 9.65 -6.30
C ALA A 25 10.72 8.16 -6.51
N VAL A 26 10.69 7.39 -5.42
CA VAL A 26 10.38 5.96 -5.45
C VAL A 26 9.04 5.77 -4.76
N ALA A 27 8.06 5.25 -5.50
CA ALA A 27 6.76 4.86 -4.94
C ALA A 27 6.78 3.37 -4.60
N VAL A 28 6.31 3.03 -3.39
CA VAL A 28 6.25 1.64 -2.91
C VAL A 28 4.84 1.36 -2.40
N VAL A 29 4.21 0.32 -2.93
CA VAL A 29 2.92 -0.17 -2.42
C VAL A 29 3.20 -1.12 -1.25
N VAL A 30 3.06 -0.63 -0.03
CA VAL A 30 3.54 -1.32 1.19
C VAL A 30 2.68 -2.53 1.56
N GLY A 31 1.36 -2.45 1.34
CA GLY A 31 0.41 -3.53 1.63
C GLY A 31 0.57 -4.77 0.75
N GLY A 32 1.07 -4.58 -0.48
CA GLY A 32 1.31 -5.64 -1.45
C GLY A 32 0.07 -6.47 -1.78
N ALA A 33 0.30 -7.69 -2.29
CA ALA A 33 -0.79 -8.59 -2.68
C ALA A 33 -1.69 -8.98 -1.50
N GLU A 34 -1.12 -9.15 -0.30
CA GLU A 34 -1.85 -9.56 0.90
C GLU A 34 -2.92 -8.55 1.34
N GLU A 35 -2.68 -7.26 1.17
CA GLU A 35 -3.68 -6.22 1.44
C GLU A 35 -4.84 -6.29 0.42
N ALA A 36 -4.53 -6.59 -0.85
CA ALA A 36 -5.55 -6.75 -1.90
C ALA A 36 -6.50 -7.94 -1.66
N LEU A 37 -6.13 -8.93 -0.84
CA LEU A 37 -7.06 -10.00 -0.41
C LEU A 37 -8.09 -9.52 0.61
N GLU A 38 -7.71 -8.54 1.43
CA GLU A 38 -8.56 -7.98 2.48
C GLU A 38 -9.36 -6.77 1.99
N ALA A 39 -9.07 -6.27 0.77
CA ALA A 39 -9.81 -5.19 0.12
C ALA A 39 -11.29 -5.56 -0.01
N ARG A 40 -12.14 -4.81 0.69
CA ARG A 40 -13.61 -4.92 0.61
C ARG A 40 -14.17 -3.50 0.47
N PRO A 41 -15.25 -3.30 -0.28
CA PRO A 41 -15.91 -2.00 -0.36
C PRO A 41 -16.16 -1.42 1.03
N GLY A 42 -15.82 -0.15 1.23
CA GLY A 42 -15.91 0.55 2.52
C GLY A 42 -14.91 0.12 3.60
N ALA A 43 -14.04 -0.88 3.38
CA ALA A 43 -12.99 -1.22 4.34
C ALA A 43 -11.87 -0.17 4.35
N THR A 44 -11.37 0.13 5.54
CA THR A 44 -10.33 1.14 5.81
C THR A 44 -9.19 0.52 6.61
N ARG A 45 -8.63 -0.59 6.09
CA ARG A 45 -7.60 -1.37 6.79
C ARG A 45 -6.33 -1.41 5.95
N LEU A 46 -5.20 -1.04 6.56
CA LEU A 46 -3.89 -1.03 5.92
C LEU A 46 -2.92 -1.98 6.64
N ARG A 47 -2.19 -2.78 5.87
CA ARG A 47 -1.18 -3.70 6.40
C ARG A 47 0.14 -2.96 6.60
N LEU A 48 0.30 -2.31 7.74
CA LEU A 48 1.49 -1.51 8.06
C LEU A 48 2.20 -1.93 9.36
N VAL A 49 1.53 -2.59 10.31
CA VAL A 49 2.05 -2.76 11.69
C VAL A 49 3.43 -3.40 11.77
N LYS A 50 3.76 -4.30 10.83
CA LYS A 50 5.05 -5.01 10.79
C LYS A 50 5.90 -4.67 9.57
N ARG A 51 5.52 -3.64 8.79
CA ARG A 51 6.14 -3.33 7.50
C ARG A 51 7.18 -2.20 7.62
N TYR A 52 8.29 -2.49 8.30
CA TYR A 52 9.34 -1.49 8.55
C TYR A 52 10.35 -1.29 7.41
N GLY A 53 10.36 -2.15 6.39
CA GLY A 53 11.43 -2.18 5.38
C GLY A 53 11.62 -0.86 4.62
N PHE A 54 10.52 -0.19 4.25
CA PHE A 54 10.58 1.09 3.54
C PHE A 54 11.13 2.21 4.44
N VAL A 55 10.77 2.20 5.73
CA VAL A 55 11.28 3.15 6.73
C VAL A 55 12.77 2.93 6.98
N ARG A 56 13.20 1.68 7.11
CA ARG A 56 14.61 1.32 7.25
C ARG A 56 15.44 1.87 6.09
N LEU A 57 14.96 1.70 4.85
CA LEU A 57 15.64 2.22 3.67
C LEU A 57 15.64 3.74 3.63
N ALA A 58 14.55 4.38 4.06
CA ALA A 58 14.47 5.83 4.07
C ALA A 58 15.44 6.48 5.06
N ILE A 59 15.55 5.92 6.26
CA ILE A 59 16.57 6.35 7.24
C ILE A 59 17.97 6.01 6.71
N GLN A 60 18.18 4.78 6.23
CA GLN A 60 19.49 4.35 5.71
C GLN A 60 20.05 5.28 4.63
N TYR A 61 19.22 5.84 3.77
CA TYR A 61 19.65 6.72 2.68
C TYR A 61 19.23 8.19 2.85
N HIS A 62 18.84 8.59 4.07
CA HIS A 62 18.41 9.95 4.41
C HIS A 62 17.37 10.53 3.42
N CYS A 63 16.43 9.72 2.93
CA CYS A 63 15.39 10.19 2.03
C CYS A 63 14.11 10.54 2.79
N GLN A 64 13.38 11.55 2.33
CA GLN A 64 12.10 11.91 2.92
C GLN A 64 11.04 10.86 2.57
N LEU A 65 10.17 10.54 3.53
CA LEU A 65 8.99 9.70 3.30
C LEU A 65 7.76 10.57 3.17
N VAL A 66 6.96 10.35 2.13
CA VAL A 66 5.69 11.05 1.93
C VAL A 66 4.56 10.05 2.12
N PRO A 67 3.74 10.18 3.18
CA PRO A 67 2.53 9.39 3.35
C PRO A 67 1.53 9.68 2.22
N VAL A 68 0.99 8.63 1.60
CA VAL A 68 -0.04 8.75 0.56
C VAL A 68 -1.18 7.80 0.89
N TYR A 69 -2.40 8.33 0.88
CA TYR A 69 -3.61 7.52 1.07
C TYR A 69 -4.52 7.66 -0.16
N HIS A 70 -5.14 6.55 -0.55
CA HIS A 70 -6.00 6.48 -1.73
C HIS A 70 -7.44 6.15 -1.32
N PHE A 71 -8.35 7.09 -1.54
CA PHE A 71 -9.79 6.88 -1.33
C PHE A 71 -10.43 6.24 -2.55
N GLY A 72 -11.41 5.34 -2.33
CA GLY A 72 -12.21 4.72 -3.38
C GLY A 72 -11.59 3.51 -4.07
N GLU A 73 -10.32 3.16 -3.78
CA GLU A 73 -9.65 1.99 -4.38
C GLU A 73 -10.38 0.68 -4.08
N ASN A 74 -10.83 0.51 -2.83
CA ASN A 74 -11.53 -0.69 -2.39
C ASN A 74 -12.93 -0.85 -3.03
N ASP A 75 -13.53 0.23 -3.53
CA ASP A 75 -14.86 0.22 -4.14
C ASP A 75 -14.82 -0.10 -5.64
N LEU A 76 -13.62 -0.09 -6.24
CA LEU A 76 -13.43 -0.44 -7.65
C LEU A 76 -13.71 -1.91 -7.94
N TYR A 77 -13.64 -2.78 -6.94
CA TYR A 77 -14.00 -4.18 -7.08
C TYR A 77 -15.24 -4.50 -6.26
N GLY A 78 -16.09 -5.37 -6.78
CA GLY A 78 -17.25 -5.85 -6.05
C GLY A 78 -16.83 -6.63 -4.81
N ASP A 79 -17.74 -6.70 -3.84
CA ASP A 79 -17.49 -7.34 -2.56
C ASP A 79 -16.91 -8.76 -2.76
N ASN A 80 -15.85 -9.06 -1.99
CA ASN A 80 -15.23 -10.39 -1.92
C ASN A 80 -16.14 -11.40 -1.18
N GLY A 81 -17.41 -11.03 -1.00
CA GLY A 81 -18.47 -11.78 -0.35
C GLY A 81 -18.35 -13.27 -0.61
N THR A 82 -18.38 -13.99 0.51
CA THR A 82 -18.59 -15.43 0.67
C THR A 82 -19.79 -15.89 -0.15
N GLU A 83 -19.61 -16.05 -1.45
CA GLU A 83 -20.42 -16.98 -2.20
C GLU A 83 -19.71 -18.32 -2.11
N ASP A 84 -20.36 -19.26 -1.43
CA ASP A 84 -20.06 -20.68 -1.33
C ASP A 84 -20.10 -21.35 -2.72
N ASN A 85 -19.30 -20.86 -3.67
CA ASN A 85 -19.06 -21.56 -4.91
C ASN A 85 -17.86 -22.47 -4.68
N THR A 86 -18.14 -23.66 -4.13
CA THR A 86 -17.18 -24.72 -3.77
C THR A 86 -16.17 -24.99 -4.90
N HIS A 87 -16.56 -24.78 -6.15
CA HIS A 87 -15.69 -24.93 -7.32
C HIS A 87 -14.66 -23.80 -7.48
N LEU A 88 -15.06 -22.54 -7.29
CA LEU A 88 -14.14 -21.39 -7.30
C LEU A 88 -13.17 -21.45 -6.12
N ARG A 89 -13.67 -21.87 -4.94
CA ARG A 89 -12.84 -22.06 -3.74
C ARG A 89 -11.82 -23.19 -3.93
N SER A 90 -12.20 -24.29 -4.59
CA SER A 90 -11.30 -25.40 -4.92
C SER A 90 -10.23 -24.99 -5.94
N LEU A 91 -10.59 -24.17 -6.93
CA LEU A 91 -9.65 -23.59 -7.89
C LEU A 91 -8.66 -22.61 -7.23
N GLN A 92 -9.15 -21.71 -6.38
CA GLN A 92 -8.31 -20.83 -5.56
C GLN A 92 -7.38 -21.64 -4.66
N THR A 93 -7.85 -22.73 -4.05
CA THR A 93 -7.03 -23.60 -3.18
C THR A 93 -5.93 -24.29 -3.98
N LYS A 94 -6.21 -24.74 -5.22
CA LYS A 94 -5.19 -25.29 -6.14
C LYS A 94 -4.18 -24.24 -6.61
N ILE A 95 -4.64 -23.03 -6.95
CA ILE A 95 -3.74 -21.95 -7.36
C ILE A 95 -2.86 -21.52 -6.17
N LYS A 96 -3.46 -21.41 -4.97
CA LYS A 96 -2.74 -21.13 -3.72
C LYS A 96 -1.70 -22.23 -3.40
N SER A 97 -2.01 -23.50 -3.63
CA SER A 97 -1.06 -24.60 -3.39
C SER A 97 0.11 -24.62 -4.39
N VAL A 98 -0.04 -23.97 -5.55
CA VAL A 98 1.01 -23.91 -6.59
C VAL A 98 1.82 -22.61 -6.50
N PHE A 99 1.18 -21.48 -6.24
CA PHE A 99 1.80 -20.14 -6.26
C PHE A 99 2.06 -19.53 -4.87
N GLY A 100 1.64 -20.21 -3.79
CA GLY A 100 1.83 -19.74 -2.41
C GLY A 100 0.89 -18.60 -1.97
N PHE A 101 0.08 -18.05 -2.89
CA PHE A 101 -0.84 -16.95 -2.63
C PHE A 101 -2.19 -17.18 -3.32
N ALA A 102 -3.29 -16.80 -2.65
CA ALA A 102 -4.63 -16.92 -3.23
C ALA A 102 -4.90 -15.70 -4.13
N PRO A 103 -5.33 -15.88 -5.39
CA PRO A 103 -5.68 -14.74 -6.23
C PRO A 103 -6.89 -14.00 -5.64
N PRO A 104 -6.84 -12.65 -5.51
CA PRO A 104 -7.96 -11.88 -5.00
C PRO A 104 -9.18 -12.00 -5.91
N GLN A 105 -10.37 -11.90 -5.34
CA GLN A 105 -11.63 -12.03 -6.05
C GLN A 105 -11.96 -10.73 -6.81
N LEU A 106 -11.25 -10.51 -7.93
CA LEU A 106 -11.43 -9.33 -8.78
C LEU A 106 -12.77 -9.39 -9.55
N ARG A 107 -13.85 -8.93 -8.90
CA ARG A 107 -15.18 -8.80 -9.51
C ARG A 107 -15.41 -7.37 -10.01
N GLY A 108 -15.03 -7.10 -11.26
CA GLY A 108 -15.28 -5.80 -11.88
C GLY A 108 -15.85 -5.94 -13.29
N THR A 109 -15.36 -5.15 -14.25
CA THR A 109 -15.90 -5.08 -15.61
C THR A 109 -15.02 -5.84 -16.60
N GLY A 110 -15.60 -6.21 -17.74
CA GLY A 110 -14.84 -6.65 -18.90
C GLY A 110 -14.52 -5.48 -19.82
N LEU A 111 -13.67 -5.73 -20.83
CA LEU A 111 -13.31 -4.74 -21.84
C LEU A 111 -14.54 -4.26 -22.65
N PHE A 112 -15.55 -5.13 -22.79
CA PHE A 112 -16.81 -4.88 -23.51
C PHE A 112 -18.06 -5.42 -22.79
N THR A 113 -17.92 -5.89 -21.55
CA THR A 113 -19.00 -6.56 -20.79
C THR A 113 -19.12 -6.01 -19.37
N SER A 114 -20.31 -6.10 -18.78
CA SER A 114 -20.56 -5.66 -17.38
C SER A 114 -19.97 -6.59 -16.30
N PHE A 115 -19.22 -7.62 -16.70
CA PHE A 115 -18.55 -8.58 -15.81
C PHE A 115 -17.15 -8.90 -16.34
N GLY A 116 -16.13 -8.87 -15.49
CA GLY A 116 -14.74 -9.19 -15.81
C GLY A 116 -13.75 -8.86 -14.68
N LEU A 117 -12.45 -8.86 -15.01
CA LEU A 117 -11.35 -8.68 -14.06
C LEU A 117 -10.84 -7.22 -13.94
N LEU A 118 -11.37 -6.31 -14.75
CA LEU A 118 -10.96 -4.89 -14.73
C LEU A 118 -11.70 -4.14 -13.61
N PRO A 119 -11.11 -3.09 -13.03
CA PRO A 119 -11.79 -2.30 -12.01
C PRO A 119 -13.07 -1.66 -12.57
N LYS A 120 -14.09 -1.54 -11.72
CA LYS A 120 -15.28 -0.73 -11.97
C LYS A 120 -14.89 0.73 -12.12
N ARG A 121 -15.74 1.48 -12.82
CA ARG A 121 -15.58 2.94 -12.91
C ARG A 121 -16.00 3.56 -11.59
N GLY A 122 -15.07 4.24 -10.93
CA GLY A 122 -15.30 4.99 -9.71
C GLY A 122 -14.21 6.04 -9.54
N PRO A 123 -14.46 7.11 -8.77
CA PRO A 123 -13.42 8.07 -8.44
C PRO A 123 -12.39 7.41 -7.52
N VAL A 124 -11.11 7.65 -7.82
CA VAL A 124 -9.99 7.37 -6.90
C VAL A 124 -9.31 8.69 -6.61
N THR A 125 -9.23 9.06 -5.34
CA THR A 125 -8.58 10.29 -4.91
C THR A 125 -7.35 9.95 -4.07
N SER A 126 -6.19 10.39 -4.53
CA SER A 126 -4.94 10.29 -3.77
C SER A 126 -4.72 11.57 -2.97
N VAL A 127 -4.54 11.45 -1.66
CA VAL A 127 -4.15 12.54 -0.77
C VAL A 127 -2.72 12.34 -0.30
N PHE A 128 -1.96 13.43 -0.28
CA PHE A 128 -0.53 13.41 0.03
C PHE A 128 -0.28 14.14 1.35
N GLY A 129 0.47 13.51 2.23
CA GLY A 129 0.90 14.06 3.50
C GLY A 129 2.12 14.95 3.37
N SER A 130 2.54 15.50 4.50
CA SER A 130 3.78 16.26 4.57
C SER A 130 5.00 15.33 4.47
N PRO A 131 6.12 15.75 3.86
CA PRO A 131 7.34 14.95 3.88
C PRO A 131 7.88 14.76 5.29
N ILE A 132 8.15 13.51 5.66
CA ILE A 132 8.78 13.10 6.91
C ILE A 132 10.29 13.01 6.69
N GLU A 133 11.03 13.85 7.39
CA GLU A 133 12.49 13.79 7.42
C GLU A 133 12.96 12.52 8.12
N CYS A 134 13.73 11.69 7.40
CA CYS A 134 14.28 10.44 7.92
C CYS A 134 15.76 10.54 8.30
N LYS A 135 16.30 11.76 8.35
CA LYS A 135 17.66 12.00 8.86
C LYS A 135 17.62 11.96 10.38
N VAL A 136 18.27 10.94 10.96
CA VAL A 136 18.36 10.74 12.40
C VAL A 136 19.72 11.24 12.88
N ASP A 137 19.73 11.98 14.00
CA ASP A 137 20.97 12.48 14.58
C ASP A 137 21.88 11.33 15.01
N GLY A 138 23.12 11.32 14.51
CA GLY A 138 24.11 10.29 14.81
C GLY A 138 24.00 9.02 13.95
N HIS A 139 23.01 8.92 13.07
CA HIS A 139 22.95 7.84 12.07
C HIS A 139 23.82 8.18 10.84
N GLU A 140 24.63 7.23 10.38
CA GLU A 140 25.51 7.39 9.22
C GLU A 140 24.84 6.87 7.94
N TYR A 141 24.94 7.64 6.86
CA TYR A 141 24.42 7.29 5.55
C TYR A 141 24.90 5.90 5.09
N GLY A 142 23.99 5.08 4.61
CA GLY A 142 24.26 3.73 4.09
C GLY A 142 24.36 2.65 5.16
N THR A 143 24.36 3.00 6.45
CA THR A 143 24.41 2.02 7.56
C THR A 143 23.01 1.60 8.01
N THR A 144 22.91 0.41 8.62
CA THR A 144 21.63 -0.09 9.14
C THR A 144 21.16 0.78 10.32
N PRO A 145 19.96 1.37 10.28
CA PRO A 145 19.44 2.17 11.40
C PRO A 145 19.04 1.30 12.58
N ASP A 146 19.01 1.91 13.78
CA ASP A 146 18.49 1.24 14.97
C ASP A 146 16.97 1.05 14.89
N LEU A 147 16.48 0.00 15.56
CA LEU A 147 15.07 -0.32 15.57
C LEU A 147 14.22 0.80 16.21
N ALA A 148 14.73 1.45 17.26
CA ALA A 148 13.99 2.52 17.94
C ALA A 148 13.72 3.71 16.99
N ASP A 149 14.70 4.07 16.17
CA ASP A 149 14.54 5.13 15.18
C ASP A 149 13.55 4.76 14.08
N VAL A 150 13.61 3.51 13.62
CA VAL A 150 12.70 2.96 12.62
C VAL A 150 11.27 2.97 13.15
N GLU A 151 11.04 2.51 14.38
CA GLU A 151 9.72 2.51 15.01
C GLU A 151 9.19 3.92 15.21
N ARG A 152 10.05 4.87 15.60
CA ARG A 152 9.67 6.29 15.74
C ARG A 152 9.21 6.90 14.41
N VAL A 153 9.99 6.74 13.35
CA VAL A 153 9.62 7.27 12.02
C VAL A 153 8.39 6.55 11.45
N HIS A 154 8.28 5.24 11.68
CA HIS A 154 7.11 4.46 11.27
C HIS A 154 5.84 4.93 12.00
N ALA A 155 5.92 5.21 13.30
CA ALA A 155 4.79 5.74 14.06
C ALA A 155 4.33 7.09 13.51
N ALA A 156 5.26 8.01 13.21
CA ALA A 156 4.95 9.30 12.58
C ALA A 156 4.30 9.13 11.19
N TYR A 157 4.74 8.14 10.42
CA TYR A 157 4.13 7.80 9.12
C TYR A 157 2.69 7.32 9.28
N CYS A 158 2.43 6.40 10.22
CA CYS A 158 1.08 5.92 10.52
C CYS A 158 0.17 7.04 11.05
N GLU A 159 0.69 7.93 11.91
CA GLU A 159 -0.05 9.07 12.44
C GLU A 159 -0.49 10.02 11.31
N GLN A 160 0.40 10.38 10.40
CA GLN A 160 0.04 11.22 9.25
C GLN A 160 -0.93 10.54 8.29
N LEU A 161 -0.83 9.22 8.07
CA LEU A 161 -1.84 8.50 7.29
C LEU A 161 -3.21 8.56 7.96
N ASN A 162 -3.25 8.40 9.27
CA ASN A 162 -4.49 8.52 10.03
C ASN A 162 -5.06 9.94 9.96
N GLU A 163 -4.22 10.97 10.09
CA GLU A 163 -4.63 12.37 9.94
C GLU A 163 -5.20 12.67 8.54
N LEU A 164 -4.52 12.21 7.48
CA LEU A 164 -5.00 12.32 6.11
C LEU A 164 -6.36 11.65 5.93
N PHE A 165 -6.53 10.45 6.48
CA PHE A 165 -7.80 9.75 6.44
C PHE A 165 -8.88 10.56 7.16
N GLU A 166 -8.67 10.92 8.43
CA GLU A 166 -9.62 11.67 9.26
C GLU A 166 -10.03 13.01 8.62
N THR A 167 -9.07 13.73 8.04
CA THR A 167 -9.30 15.02 7.39
C THR A 167 -10.20 14.90 6.16
N HIS A 168 -10.06 13.82 5.39
CA HIS A 168 -10.70 13.70 4.08
C HIS A 168 -11.84 12.67 4.02
N LYS A 169 -12.07 11.86 5.06
CA LYS A 169 -13.02 10.73 5.04
C LYS A 169 -14.46 11.13 4.72
N LEU A 170 -14.96 12.23 5.30
CA LEU A 170 -16.33 12.69 5.08
C LEU A 170 -16.57 13.12 3.62
N GLY A 171 -15.58 13.79 3.02
CA GLY A 171 -15.64 14.21 1.61
C GLY A 171 -15.64 13.04 0.62
N HIS A 172 -15.26 11.85 1.07
CA HIS A 172 -15.17 10.63 0.26
C HIS A 172 -16.23 9.58 0.65
N GLY A 173 -17.27 9.98 1.39
CA GLY A 173 -18.44 9.12 1.66
C GLY A 173 -18.28 8.16 2.83
N TYR A 174 -17.23 8.30 3.64
CA TYR A 174 -17.08 7.56 4.90
C TYR A 174 -17.83 8.28 6.03
N SER A 175 -18.28 7.53 7.04
CA SER A 175 -18.95 8.11 8.22
C SER A 175 -17.95 8.72 9.21
N GLU A 176 -18.45 9.49 10.19
CA GLU A 176 -17.63 10.06 11.26
C GLU A 176 -17.00 8.97 12.14
N GLU A 177 -17.67 7.83 12.30
CA GLU A 177 -17.22 6.69 13.10
C GLU A 177 -16.22 5.80 12.37
N ALA A 178 -16.09 5.93 11.04
CA ALA A 178 -15.12 5.19 10.26
C ALA A 178 -13.70 5.55 10.73
N LYS A 179 -12.86 4.52 10.93
CA LYS A 179 -11.49 4.67 11.41
C LYS A 179 -10.53 3.93 10.49
N LEU A 180 -9.32 4.46 10.37
CA LEU A 180 -8.23 3.76 9.71
C LEU A 180 -7.64 2.71 10.66
N GLU A 181 -7.67 1.45 10.27
CA GLU A 181 -7.07 0.36 11.05
C GLU A 181 -5.74 -0.08 10.45
N PHE A 182 -4.72 -0.21 11.29
CA PHE A 182 -3.43 -0.80 10.90
C PHE A 182 -3.35 -2.25 11.39
N PHE A 183 -2.93 -3.19 10.54
CA PHE A 183 -2.74 -4.61 10.88
C PHE A 183 -1.48 -5.26 10.27
#